data_AF-A0AAD3CIV0-F1
#
_entry.id   AF-A0AAD3CIV0-F1
#
_cell.length_a   1.000
_cell.length_b   1.000
_cell.length_c   1.000
_cell.angle_alpha   90.00
_cell.angle_beta   90.00
_cell.angle_gamma   90.00
#
_symmetry.space_group_name_H-M   'P 1'
#
loop_
_entity.id
_entity.type
_entity.pdbx_description
1 polymer ?
#
loop_
_entity_poly.entity_id
_entity_poly.type
_entity_poly.pdbx_seq_one_letter_code
_entity_poly.pdbx_strand_id
1 'polypeptide(L)'
;MEKLDTSPGEEAIKDKAREFMSGLVSSAAEVSDAATTSTAEGAEVVKAWKDNFTGSKDVDKFWEIYDDKTTSIWTMVYDEADSNETLEDTIAIVADLLDQSGMADIQKDCFAVIHTLESLEIEGLWFFNGPNPEILFGANEETSWFSFSQLGPEATDLVKSAVLQRMMPSDGRLNGKDIKDTKIFL
;
A
#
# COMPACT_ATOMS: atom_id res chain seq x y z
N MET A 1 15.75 13.78 -58.34
CA MET A 1 14.59 13.37 -57.52
C MET A 1 14.65 11.85 -57.40
N GLU A 2 15.44 11.37 -56.45
CA GLU A 2 15.47 9.95 -56.09
C GLU A 2 14.18 9.62 -55.34
N LYS A 3 13.49 8.59 -55.83
CA LYS A 3 12.36 7.98 -55.13
C LYS A 3 12.95 7.03 -54.08
N LEU A 4 12.64 7.26 -52.81
CA LEU A 4 12.93 6.34 -51.72
C LEU A 4 12.10 5.07 -51.92
N ASP A 5 12.78 4.01 -52.35
CA ASP A 5 12.25 2.66 -52.45
C ASP A 5 12.26 2.05 -51.04
N THR A 6 11.15 2.18 -50.32
CA THR A 6 10.97 1.52 -49.02
C THR A 6 10.76 0.04 -49.28
N SER A 7 11.75 -0.77 -48.91
CA SER A 7 11.73 -2.22 -49.15
C SER A 7 10.53 -2.89 -48.47
N PRO A 8 10.01 -4.02 -49.00
CA PRO A 8 8.88 -4.76 -48.44
C PRO A 8 9.03 -5.15 -46.95
N GLY A 9 10.27 -5.19 -46.45
CA GLY A 9 10.56 -5.47 -45.04
C GLY A 9 10.21 -4.32 -44.10
N GLU A 10 10.32 -3.06 -44.53
CA GLU A 10 10.00 -1.90 -43.68
C GLU A 10 8.50 -1.65 -43.57
N GLU A 11 7.71 -1.94 -44.61
CA GLU A 11 6.25 -1.87 -44.55
C GLU A 11 5.69 -2.95 -43.61
N ALA A 12 6.22 -4.18 -43.65
CA ALA A 12 5.80 -5.26 -42.76
C ALA A 12 6.09 -4.97 -41.28
N ILE A 13 7.17 -4.24 -40.97
CA ILE A 13 7.49 -3.83 -39.59
C ILE A 13 6.54 -2.72 -39.12
N LYS A 14 6.21 -1.76 -40.00
CA LYS A 14 5.25 -0.69 -39.69
C LYS A 14 3.84 -1.22 -39.48
N ASP A 15 3.42 -2.22 -40.26
CA ASP A 15 2.11 -2.83 -40.09
C ASP A 15 2.01 -3.65 -38.80
N LYS A 16 3.05 -4.39 -38.42
CA LYS A 16 3.12 -5.05 -37.10
C LYS A 16 3.11 -4.04 -35.94
N ALA A 17 3.80 -2.91 -36.09
CA ALA A 17 3.79 -1.86 -35.08
C ALA A 17 2.40 -1.19 -34.95
N ARG A 18 1.69 -1.01 -36.07
CA ARG A 18 0.30 -0.51 -36.07
C ARG A 18 -0.67 -1.51 -35.46
N GLU A 19 -0.50 -2.80 -35.72
CA GLU A 19 -1.32 -3.86 -35.13
C GLU A 19 -1.11 -3.96 -33.62
N PHE A 20 0.14 -3.84 -33.15
CA PHE A 20 0.47 -3.78 -31.72
C PHE A 20 -0.13 -2.54 -31.03
N MET A 21 -0.02 -1.36 -31.65
CA MET A 21 -0.59 -0.13 -31.10
C MET A 21 -2.13 -0.15 -31.14
N SER A 22 -2.75 -0.77 -32.15
CA SER A 22 -4.20 -0.95 -32.19
C SER A 22 -4.69 -1.91 -31.10
N GLY A 23 -3.92 -2.97 -30.79
CA GLY A 23 -4.21 -3.89 -29.69
C GLY A 23 -4.15 -3.20 -28.31
N LEU A 24 -3.21 -2.27 -28.11
CA LEU A 24 -3.11 -1.46 -26.90
C LEU A 24 -4.27 -0.47 -26.71
N VAL A 25 -4.81 0.09 -27.81
CA VAL A 25 -5.94 1.01 -27.74
C VAL A 25 -7.27 0.26 -27.52
N SER A 26 -7.40 -0.96 -28.05
CA SER A 26 -8.58 -1.81 -27.80
C SER A 26 -8.60 -2.43 -26.39
N SER A 27 -7.47 -2.56 -25.70
CA SER A 27 -7.46 -2.96 -24.27
C SER A 27 -7.74 -1.81 -23.30
N ALA A 28 -7.89 -0.59 -23.80
CA ALA A 28 -8.25 0.58 -22.99
C ALA A 28 -9.77 0.82 -22.88
N ALA A 29 -10.58 -0.03 -23.53
CA ALA A 29 -12.04 0.06 -23.51
C ALA A 29 -12.65 -1.20 -22.89
N GLU A 30 -12.32 -1.44 -21.62
CA GLU A 30 -13.09 -2.18 -20.59
C GLU A 30 -12.20 -2.38 -19.35
N VAL A 31 -11.65 -1.28 -18.81
CA VAL A 31 -11.32 -1.28 -17.38
C VAL A 31 -12.62 -0.93 -16.70
N SER A 32 -13.38 -1.96 -16.31
CA SER A 32 -14.51 -1.81 -15.41
C SER A 32 -14.10 -0.94 -14.24
N ASP A 33 -15.00 -0.06 -13.82
CA ASP A 33 -15.01 0.81 -12.63
C ASP A 33 -14.87 0.04 -11.28
N ALA A 34 -14.33 -1.18 -11.30
CA ALA A 34 -14.20 -2.13 -10.21
C ALA A 34 -12.79 -2.10 -9.56
N ALA A 35 -11.87 -1.28 -10.07
CA ALA A 35 -10.48 -1.23 -9.59
C ALA A 35 -10.26 -0.33 -8.36
N THR A 36 -11.32 0.23 -7.78
CA THR A 36 -11.24 1.23 -6.70
C THR A 36 -12.14 0.92 -5.50
N THR A 37 -12.91 -0.16 -5.52
CA THR A 37 -14.00 -0.32 -4.56
C THR A 37 -13.72 -1.37 -3.52
N SER A 38 -13.74 -0.94 -2.25
CA SER A 38 -13.92 -1.81 -1.09
C SER A 38 -15.09 -2.78 -1.31
N THR A 39 -14.92 -4.03 -0.89
CA THR A 39 -15.90 -5.12 -1.08
C THR A 39 -16.47 -5.59 0.24
N ALA A 40 -17.63 -6.25 0.23
CA ALA A 40 -18.19 -6.85 1.44
C ALA A 40 -17.31 -8.01 1.93
N GLU A 41 -16.78 -8.81 1.01
CA GLU A 41 -15.84 -9.89 1.31
C GLU A 41 -14.56 -9.36 1.96
N GLY A 42 -13.91 -8.35 1.35
CA GLY A 42 -12.70 -7.74 1.89
C GLY A 42 -12.93 -7.05 3.24
N ALA A 43 -14.12 -6.49 3.49
CA ALA A 43 -14.46 -5.92 4.80
C ALA A 43 -14.52 -7.01 5.89
N GLU A 44 -15.09 -8.18 5.60
CA GLU A 44 -15.07 -9.30 6.55
C GLU A 44 -13.65 -9.84 6.76
N VAL A 45 -12.79 -9.82 5.74
CA VAL A 45 -11.35 -10.18 5.87
C VAL A 45 -10.63 -9.20 6.81
N VAL A 46 -10.77 -7.89 6.60
CA VAL A 46 -10.16 -6.85 7.46
C VAL A 46 -10.67 -6.95 8.90
N LYS A 47 -11.98 -7.12 9.08
CA LYS A 47 -12.61 -7.30 10.39
C LYS A 47 -12.11 -8.58 11.09
N ALA A 48 -12.06 -9.71 10.38
CA ALA A 48 -11.55 -10.96 10.92
C ALA A 48 -10.09 -10.82 11.36
N TRP A 49 -9.27 -10.08 10.60
CA TRP A 49 -7.91 -9.79 11.02
C TRP A 49 -7.87 -8.94 12.30
N LYS A 50 -8.62 -7.84 12.37
CA LYS A 50 -8.69 -6.97 13.56
C LYS A 50 -9.12 -7.71 14.82
N ASP A 51 -10.12 -8.58 14.70
CA ASP A 51 -10.61 -9.41 15.82
C ASP A 51 -9.53 -10.42 16.30
N ASN A 52 -8.61 -10.83 15.42
CA ASN A 52 -7.51 -11.75 15.74
C ASN A 52 -6.20 -11.04 16.13
N PHE A 53 -6.08 -9.75 15.89
CA PHE A 53 -4.87 -9.00 16.19
C PHE A 53 -4.67 -8.86 17.71
N THR A 54 -3.69 -9.60 18.24
CA THR A 54 -3.35 -9.62 19.66
C THR A 54 -1.96 -9.04 19.95
N GLY A 55 -1.37 -8.36 18.97
CA GLY A 55 -0.11 -7.66 19.15
C GLY A 55 1.09 -8.57 19.45
N SER A 56 1.31 -9.66 18.72
CA SER A 56 2.68 -10.15 18.34
C SER A 56 2.80 -11.63 17.93
N LYS A 57 1.82 -12.51 18.21
CA LYS A 57 2.09 -13.96 18.13
C LYS A 57 1.55 -14.70 16.91
N ASP A 58 0.65 -14.07 16.16
CA ASP A 58 -0.21 -14.79 15.22
C ASP A 58 -0.18 -14.18 13.80
N VAL A 59 0.97 -13.72 13.31
CA VAL A 59 1.10 -13.32 11.88
C VAL A 59 0.79 -14.49 10.95
N ASP A 60 0.94 -15.74 11.40
CA ASP A 60 0.46 -16.90 10.65
C ASP A 60 -1.07 -16.85 10.41
N LYS A 61 -1.86 -16.39 11.39
CA LYS A 61 -3.31 -16.20 11.23
C LYS A 61 -3.64 -15.08 10.23
N PHE A 62 -2.81 -14.04 10.15
CA PHE A 62 -2.97 -13.02 9.10
C PHE A 62 -2.98 -13.69 7.72
N TRP A 63 -2.04 -14.60 7.47
CA TRP A 63 -1.92 -15.29 6.18
C TRP A 63 -2.99 -16.37 5.94
N GLU A 64 -3.62 -16.90 6.99
CA GLU A 64 -4.78 -17.78 6.85
C GLU A 64 -6.04 -17.02 6.40
N ILE A 65 -6.13 -15.73 6.74
CA ILE A 65 -7.28 -14.86 6.46
C ILE A 65 -7.04 -14.00 5.20
N TYR A 66 -5.79 -13.68 4.88
CA TYR A 66 -5.41 -12.82 3.76
C TYR A 66 -5.95 -13.33 2.42
N ASP A 67 -6.60 -12.43 1.68
CA ASP A 67 -7.12 -12.68 0.34
C ASP A 67 -6.65 -11.58 -0.62
N ASP A 68 -5.71 -11.93 -1.49
CA ASP A 68 -5.07 -11.01 -2.44
C ASP A 68 -5.99 -10.52 -3.57
N LYS A 69 -7.20 -11.09 -3.68
CA LYS A 69 -8.21 -10.66 -4.65
C LYS A 69 -9.09 -9.54 -4.13
N THR A 70 -9.29 -9.48 -2.82
CA THR A 70 -10.21 -8.54 -2.18
C THR A 70 -9.49 -7.54 -1.27
N THR A 71 -8.23 -7.80 -0.94
CA THR A 71 -7.44 -6.97 -0.03
C THR A 71 -6.03 -6.72 -0.54
N SER A 72 -5.39 -5.67 -0.01
CA SER A 72 -4.02 -5.32 -0.37
C SER A 72 -3.22 -4.86 0.84
N ILE A 73 -1.90 -5.01 0.75
CA ILE A 73 -0.95 -4.64 1.80
C ILE A 73 -0.04 -3.55 1.24
N TRP A 74 0.20 -2.50 2.03
CA TRP A 74 0.97 -1.34 1.60
C TRP A 74 1.92 -0.91 2.72
N THR A 75 3.11 -0.49 2.33
CA THR A 75 4.03 0.22 3.22
C THR A 75 3.84 1.71 3.06
N MET A 76 4.00 2.44 4.16
CA MET A 76 3.95 3.91 4.22
C MET A 76 5.27 4.42 4.78
N VAL A 77 5.81 5.50 4.21
CA VAL A 77 7.02 6.19 4.72
C VAL A 77 6.76 7.69 4.71
N TYR A 78 7.10 8.38 5.79
CA TYR A 78 7.01 9.84 5.85
C TYR A 78 8.13 10.50 5.06
N ASP A 79 7.79 11.42 4.17
CA ASP A 79 8.72 11.97 3.18
C ASP A 79 9.65 13.04 3.77
N GLU A 80 9.26 13.66 4.89
CA GLU A 80 9.93 14.83 5.48
C GLU A 80 10.65 14.51 6.80
N ALA A 81 11.14 13.27 6.96
CA ALA A 81 11.83 12.86 8.18
C ALA A 81 13.05 13.74 8.51
N ASP A 82 13.77 14.22 7.49
CA ASP A 82 14.93 15.12 7.64
C ASP A 82 14.55 16.51 8.17
N SER A 83 13.28 16.89 8.07
CA SER A 83 12.73 18.16 8.53
C SER A 83 12.22 18.10 9.98
N ASN A 84 12.19 16.91 10.59
CA ASN A 84 11.75 16.74 11.97
C ASN A 84 12.82 17.22 12.96
N GLU A 85 12.39 17.97 13.99
CA GLU A 85 13.30 18.49 15.02
C GLU A 85 13.29 17.66 16.29
N THR A 86 12.13 17.12 16.67
CA THR A 86 11.94 16.40 17.93
C THR A 86 11.13 15.13 17.77
N LEU A 87 11.41 14.13 18.61
CA LEU A 87 10.66 12.88 18.65
C LEU A 87 9.19 13.11 19.04
N GLU A 88 8.92 14.07 19.93
CA GLU A 88 7.56 14.36 20.39
C GLU A 88 6.70 14.91 19.24
N ASP A 89 7.25 15.81 18.42
CA ASP A 89 6.57 16.32 17.23
C ASP A 89 6.39 15.22 16.17
N THR A 90 7.39 14.36 15.96
CA THR A 90 7.27 13.22 15.03
C THR A 90 6.18 12.23 15.46
N ILE A 91 6.02 11.98 16.77
CA ILE A 91 4.93 11.16 17.30
C ILE A 91 3.58 11.86 17.10
N ALA A 92 3.53 13.18 17.24
CA ALA A 92 2.31 13.97 17.03
C ALA A 92 1.83 13.90 15.58
N ILE A 93 2.73 13.90 14.58
CA ILE A 93 2.37 13.72 13.17
C ILE A 93 1.54 12.44 12.95
N VAL A 94 1.92 11.33 13.59
CA VAL A 94 1.17 10.07 13.48
C VAL A 94 -0.20 10.16 14.17
N ALA A 95 -0.28 10.87 15.30
CA ALA A 95 -1.55 11.10 15.97
C ALA A 95 -2.49 11.96 15.10
N ASP A 96 -1.98 13.06 14.54
CA ASP A 96 -2.73 13.95 13.66
C ASP A 96 -3.21 13.21 12.40
N LEU A 97 -2.36 12.37 11.79
CA LEU A 97 -2.75 11.49 10.69
C LEU A 97 -3.95 10.62 11.08
N LEU A 98 -3.96 10.01 12.26
CA LEU A 98 -5.02 9.07 12.66
C LEU A 98 -6.29 9.75 13.21
N ASP A 99 -6.20 11.00 13.64
CA ASP A 99 -7.30 11.77 14.23
C ASP A 99 -8.09 12.62 13.21
N GLN A 100 -7.70 12.61 11.94
CA GLN A 100 -8.44 13.26 10.85
C GLN A 100 -9.90 12.78 10.80
N SER A 101 -10.85 13.69 10.59
CA SER A 101 -12.28 13.38 10.72
C SER A 101 -12.78 12.30 9.75
N GLY A 102 -12.15 12.15 8.59
CA GLY A 102 -12.49 11.11 7.62
C GLY A 102 -12.02 9.71 8.01
N MET A 103 -11.10 9.58 8.99
CA MET A 103 -10.56 8.30 9.41
C MET A 103 -11.63 7.38 10.01
N ALA A 104 -12.59 7.95 10.75
CA ALA A 104 -13.69 7.19 11.33
C ALA A 104 -14.54 6.46 10.26
N ASP A 105 -14.69 7.07 9.07
CA ASP A 105 -15.52 6.52 7.99
C ASP A 105 -14.86 5.31 7.29
N ILE A 106 -13.53 5.29 7.24
CA ILE A 106 -12.75 4.23 6.61
C ILE A 106 -12.27 3.16 7.60
N GLN A 107 -12.57 3.33 8.88
CA GLN A 107 -12.10 2.44 9.95
C GLN A 107 -12.49 0.98 9.64
N LYS A 108 -13.69 0.71 9.14
CA LYS A 108 -14.10 -0.67 8.80
C LYS A 108 -13.32 -1.29 7.63
N ASP A 109 -12.68 -0.46 6.79
CA ASP A 109 -12.08 -0.88 5.53
C ASP A 109 -10.55 -0.98 5.58
N CYS A 110 -9.90 -0.61 6.69
CA CYS A 110 -8.45 -0.74 6.78
C CYS A 110 -7.92 -0.97 8.20
N PHE A 111 -6.75 -1.58 8.28
CA PHE A 111 -5.96 -1.77 9.51
C PHE A 111 -4.57 -1.21 9.28
N ALA A 112 -3.96 -0.61 10.30
CA ALA A 112 -2.58 -0.12 10.20
C ALA A 112 -1.76 -0.33 11.46
N VAL A 113 -0.45 -0.53 11.27
CA VAL A 113 0.56 -0.35 12.31
C VAL A 113 1.56 0.68 11.82
N ILE A 114 1.79 1.72 12.61
CA ILE A 114 2.68 2.83 12.28
C ILE A 114 3.70 2.98 13.40
N HIS A 115 4.97 2.99 13.03
CA HIS A 115 6.10 3.08 13.94
C HIS A 115 6.81 4.41 13.76
N THR A 116 7.11 5.07 14.88
CA THR A 116 8.06 6.19 14.93
C THR A 116 9.41 5.67 15.39
N LEU A 117 10.45 5.91 14.59
CA LEU A 117 11.80 5.40 14.82
C LEU A 117 12.68 6.43 15.52
N GLU A 118 13.78 5.98 16.11
CA GLU A 118 14.72 6.84 16.83
C GLU A 118 15.41 7.91 15.96
N SER A 119 15.42 7.71 14.65
CA SER A 119 15.93 8.65 13.65
C SER A 119 14.89 9.66 13.17
N LEU A 120 13.78 9.82 13.89
CA LEU A 120 12.66 10.71 13.53
C LEU A 120 11.96 10.33 12.21
N GLU A 121 12.13 9.08 11.79
CA GLU A 121 11.42 8.50 10.66
C GLU A 121 10.08 7.92 11.10
N ILE A 122 9.11 7.90 10.19
CA ILE A 122 7.83 7.24 10.37
C ILE A 122 7.72 6.19 9.26
N GLU A 123 7.53 4.94 9.64
CA GLU A 123 7.25 3.83 8.72
C GLU A 123 5.96 3.13 9.17
N GLY A 124 5.13 2.73 8.21
CA GLY A 124 3.87 2.05 8.49
C GLY A 124 3.61 0.86 7.57
N LEU A 125 2.74 -0.02 8.05
CA LEU A 125 2.12 -1.11 7.30
C LEU A 125 0.60 -0.91 7.34
N TRP A 126 -0.01 -0.90 6.16
CA TRP A 126 -1.44 -0.79 5.98
C TRP A 126 -1.99 -2.04 5.31
N PHE A 127 -3.18 -2.44 5.74
CA PHE A 127 -3.97 -3.52 5.17
C PHE A 127 -5.35 -2.98 4.79
N PHE A 128 -5.68 -3.02 3.50
CA PHE A 128 -6.89 -2.40 2.95
C PHE A 128 -7.87 -3.42 2.38
N ASN A 129 -9.16 -3.11 2.54
CA ASN A 129 -10.25 -3.67 1.76
C ASN A 129 -10.28 -2.99 0.38
N GLY A 130 -9.78 -3.70 -0.63
CA GLY A 130 -9.59 -3.20 -1.99
C GLY A 130 -8.12 -3.22 -2.43
N PRO A 131 -7.86 -2.93 -3.72
CA PRO A 131 -6.54 -3.09 -4.32
C PRO A 131 -5.57 -1.93 -4.05
N ASN A 132 -6.05 -0.78 -3.57
CA ASN A 132 -5.25 0.44 -3.42
C ASN A 132 -5.67 1.27 -2.19
N PRO A 133 -4.82 2.22 -1.73
CA PRO A 133 -5.08 3.07 -0.58
C PRO A 133 -5.97 4.30 -0.90
N GLU A 134 -6.66 4.37 -2.03
CA GLU A 134 -7.41 5.57 -2.45
C GLU A 134 -8.48 5.99 -1.43
N ILE A 135 -9.06 5.02 -0.71
CA ILE A 135 -10.03 5.31 0.36
C ILE A 135 -9.40 6.15 1.48
N LEU A 136 -8.12 5.95 1.76
CA LEU A 136 -7.36 6.69 2.77
C LEU A 136 -7.06 8.10 2.27
N PHE A 137 -6.62 8.24 1.01
CA PHE A 137 -6.29 9.54 0.42
C PHE A 137 -7.49 10.48 0.34
N GLY A 138 -8.67 9.95 0.01
CA GLY A 138 -9.90 10.73 -0.01
C GLY A 138 -10.38 11.15 1.39
N ALA A 139 -9.99 10.42 2.43
CA ALA A 139 -10.41 10.65 3.81
C ALA A 139 -9.44 11.51 4.63
N ASN A 140 -8.19 11.66 4.16
CA ASN A 140 -7.10 12.16 4.97
C ASN A 140 -6.08 12.96 4.14
N GLU A 141 -6.06 14.28 4.33
CA GLU A 141 -5.17 15.19 3.61
C GLU A 141 -3.69 15.04 4.01
N GLU A 142 -3.43 14.57 5.24
CA GLU A 142 -2.06 14.36 5.74
C GLU A 142 -1.32 13.25 4.97
N THR A 143 -2.05 12.38 4.27
CA THR A 143 -1.47 11.31 3.44
C THR A 143 -0.56 11.84 2.34
N SER A 144 -0.70 13.11 1.96
CA SER A 144 0.15 13.78 0.97
C SER A 144 1.61 13.94 1.42
N TRP A 145 1.90 13.80 2.71
CA TRP A 145 3.27 13.82 3.28
C TRP A 145 3.92 12.43 3.35
N PHE A 146 3.25 11.40 2.82
CA PHE A 146 3.72 10.04 2.90
C PHE A 146 3.74 9.37 1.53
N SER A 147 4.82 8.64 1.28
CA SER A 147 4.93 7.72 0.16
C SER A 147 4.34 6.35 0.51
N PHE A 148 3.50 5.83 -0.38
CA PHE A 148 2.89 4.50 -0.25
C PHE A 148 3.43 3.55 -1.34
N SER A 149 3.72 2.31 -0.96
CA SER A 149 4.19 1.28 -1.90
C SER A 149 3.53 -0.06 -1.59
N GLN A 150 3.02 -0.74 -2.62
CA GLN A 150 2.36 -2.02 -2.45
C GLN A 150 3.38 -3.09 -2.05
N LEU A 151 3.02 -3.92 -1.06
CA LEU A 151 3.80 -5.04 -0.58
C LEU A 151 3.06 -6.34 -0.90
N GLY A 152 3.47 -7.03 -1.96
CA GLY A 152 2.70 -8.14 -2.52
C GLY A 152 2.20 -7.79 -3.92
N PRO A 153 1.19 -8.49 -4.46
CA PRO A 153 0.08 -9.13 -3.74
C PRO A 153 0.35 -10.56 -3.24
N GLU A 154 1.32 -11.27 -3.82
CA GLU A 154 1.54 -12.68 -3.49
C GLU A 154 2.18 -12.86 -2.10
N ALA A 155 1.65 -13.79 -1.30
CA ALA A 155 2.15 -14.16 0.04
C ALA A 155 3.44 -15.00 -0.02
N THR A 156 4.46 -14.50 -0.71
CA THR A 156 5.81 -15.08 -0.77
C THR A 156 6.52 -14.95 0.57
N ASP A 157 7.54 -15.79 0.84
CA ASP A 157 8.30 -15.72 2.09
C ASP A 157 8.93 -14.34 2.35
N LEU A 158 9.32 -13.62 1.29
CA LEU A 158 9.83 -12.25 1.38
C LEU A 158 8.75 -11.27 1.85
N VAL A 159 7.56 -11.34 1.25
CA VAL A 159 6.41 -10.51 1.64
C VAL A 159 5.98 -10.83 3.07
N LYS A 160 5.90 -12.12 3.42
CA LYS A 160 5.58 -12.59 4.78
C LYS A 160 6.56 -12.05 5.82
N SER A 161 7.86 -12.13 5.52
CA SER A 161 8.91 -11.60 6.38
C SER A 161 8.82 -10.07 6.53
N ALA A 162 8.56 -9.35 5.44
CA ALA A 162 8.44 -7.89 5.45
C ALA A 162 7.22 -7.41 6.25
N VAL A 163 6.08 -8.10 6.12
CA VAL A 163 4.88 -7.87 6.93
C VAL A 163 5.17 -8.16 8.39
N LEU A 164 5.76 -9.32 8.72
CA LEU A 164 6.10 -9.67 10.11
C LEU A 164 6.98 -8.60 10.77
N GLN A 165 8.03 -8.16 10.07
CA GLN A 165 8.96 -7.15 10.56
C GLN A 165 8.30 -5.79 10.80
N ARG A 166 7.34 -5.39 9.96
CA ARG A 166 6.64 -4.09 10.07
C ARG A 166 5.40 -4.12 10.95
N MET A 167 4.81 -5.29 11.12
CA MET A 167 3.60 -5.42 11.92
C MET A 167 3.95 -5.41 13.40
N MET A 168 4.96 -6.19 13.80
CA MET A 168 5.55 -6.16 15.15
C MET A 168 6.95 -6.78 15.15
N PRO A 169 8.02 -5.99 15.08
CA PRO A 169 9.37 -6.53 15.11
C PRO A 169 9.73 -7.10 16.49
N SER A 170 10.27 -8.32 16.50
CA SER A 170 10.55 -9.09 17.73
C SER A 170 11.64 -8.48 18.62
N ASP A 171 12.52 -7.66 18.06
CA ASP A 171 13.63 -7.00 18.75
C ASP A 171 13.35 -5.51 19.04
N GLY A 172 12.13 -5.04 18.76
CA GLY A 172 11.77 -3.63 18.89
C GLY A 172 12.43 -2.72 17.86
N ARG A 173 12.92 -3.28 16.75
CA ARG A 173 13.63 -2.54 15.70
C ARG A 173 13.01 -2.73 14.33
N LEU A 174 12.96 -1.66 13.56
CA LEU A 174 12.61 -1.70 12.15
C LEU A 174 13.81 -1.25 11.33
N ASN A 175 14.20 -2.05 10.33
CA ASN A 175 15.35 -1.77 9.46
C ASN A 175 16.65 -1.42 10.23
N GLY A 176 16.84 -2.02 11.41
CA GLY A 176 18.01 -1.80 12.27
C GLY A 176 17.93 -0.59 13.20
N LYS A 177 16.82 0.14 13.22
CA LYS A 177 16.59 1.35 14.03
C LYS A 177 15.62 1.04 15.16
N ASP A 178 15.86 1.57 16.35
CA ASP A 178 14.96 1.36 17.50
C ASP A 178 13.62 2.06 17.26
N ILE A 179 12.52 1.36 17.56
CA ILE A 179 11.18 1.94 17.59
C ILE A 179 11.00 2.70 18.91
N LYS A 180 10.51 3.93 18.82
CA LYS A 180 10.24 4.80 19.98
C LYS A 180 8.76 4.94 20.31
N ASP A 181 7.88 4.86 19.30
CA ASP A 181 6.43 4.82 19.49
C ASP A 181 5.77 3.91 18.46
N THR A 182 4.57 3.42 18.77
CA THR A 182 3.76 2.65 17.83
C THR A 182 2.28 3.01 17.99
N LYS A 183 1.66 3.39 16.88
CA LYS A 183 0.22 3.59 16.77
C LYS A 183 -0.41 2.49 15.93
N ILE A 184 -1.59 2.06 16.34
CA ILE A 184 -2.35 1.02 15.65
C ILE A 184 -3.70 1.63 15.29
N PHE A 185 -4.09 1.50 14.03
CA PHE A 185 -5.41 1.85 13.54
C PHE A 185 -6.26 0.57 13.44
N LEU A 186 -7.18 0.42 14.39
CA LEU A 186 -8.14 -0.70 14.49
C LEU A 186 -9.52 -0.27 14.07
#